data_AF-A0A949XPB1-F1
#
_entry.id   AF-A0A949XPB1-F1
#
_cell.length_a   1.000
_cell.length_b   1.000
_cell.length_c   1.000
_cell.angle_alpha   90.00
_cell.angle_beta   90.00
_cell.angle_gamma   90.00
#
_symmetry.space_group_name_H-M   'P 1'
#
loop_
_entity.id
_entity.type
_entity.pdbx_description
1 polymer ?
#
loop_
_entity_poly.entity_id
_entity_poly.type
_entity_poly.pdbx_seq_one_letter_code
_entity_poly.pdbx_strand_id
1 'polypeptide(L)'
;MNIDSARPGHWTDDQLIDYLYGVGPQDGHVDACGECRVRLAKIQARRDAVNFGSGDEIGHEFLAEQRRRIYARMAQPVRWWQEMAVRRWTSALATGGLLAAGMLYYESVQRPRRPVNEVTDAQLAQEVSSMAQDPEPAPTAPLQALFEE
;
A
#
# COMPACT_ATOMS: atom_id res chain seq x y z
N MET A 1 27.49 -17.32 28.25
CA MET A 1 26.12 -17.13 28.77
C MET A 1 26.15 -17.48 30.25
N ASN A 2 26.25 -16.48 31.12
CA ASN A 2 26.28 -16.69 32.57
C ASN A 2 24.83 -16.74 33.05
N ILE A 3 24.28 -17.94 33.21
CA ILE A 3 22.95 -18.18 33.75
C ILE A 3 23.08 -18.15 35.28
N ASP A 4 23.43 -17.00 35.85
CA ASP A 4 23.55 -16.88 37.30
C ASP A 4 22.16 -16.68 37.92
N SER A 5 21.63 -17.80 38.39
CA SER A 5 20.74 -17.91 39.56
C SER A 5 19.35 -17.27 39.48
N ALA A 6 18.46 -17.90 38.72
CA ALA A 6 17.03 -17.82 39.02
C ALA A 6 16.78 -18.47 40.40
N ARG A 7 16.72 -17.64 41.45
CA ARG A 7 16.27 -18.08 42.78
C ARG A 7 14.74 -18.05 42.80
N PRO A 8 14.07 -19.07 43.34
CA PRO A 8 12.62 -19.07 43.45
C PRO A 8 12.16 -17.83 44.23
N GLY A 9 11.28 -17.03 43.62
CA GLY A 9 10.75 -15.79 44.23
C GLY A 9 11.56 -14.52 43.98
N HIS A 10 12.64 -14.57 43.19
CA HIS A 10 13.41 -13.40 42.78
C HIS A 10 13.50 -13.27 41.26
N TRP A 11 13.62 -12.04 40.79
CA TRP A 11 13.91 -11.79 39.37
C TRP A 11 15.29 -12.30 38.95
N THR A 12 15.36 -12.73 37.70
CA THR A 12 16.63 -13.03 37.03
C THR A 12 17.38 -11.74 36.73
N ASP A 13 18.69 -11.85 36.44
CA ASP A 13 19.47 -10.68 36.01
C ASP A 13 18.90 -10.07 34.73
N ASP A 14 18.44 -10.89 33.78
CA ASP A 14 17.79 -10.42 32.55
C ASP A 14 16.54 -9.58 32.84
N GLN A 15 15.67 -10.04 33.75
CA GLN A 15 14.48 -9.30 34.15
C GLN A 15 14.82 -7.97 34.86
N LEU A 16 15.88 -7.96 35.69
CA LEU A 16 16.37 -6.73 36.32
C LEU A 16 16.95 -5.76 35.29
N ILE A 17 17.63 -6.27 34.25
CA ILE A 17 18.15 -5.47 33.14
C ILE A 17 16.98 -4.90 32.31
N ASP A 18 16.00 -5.71 31.94
CA ASP A 18 14.82 -5.27 31.19
C ASP A 18 14.06 -4.19 31.96
N TYR A 19 13.90 -4.37 33.28
CA TYR A 19 13.31 -3.36 34.16
C TYR A 19 14.12 -2.06 34.16
N LEU A 20 15.45 -2.14 34.24
CA LEU A 20 16.35 -0.96 34.20
C LEU A 20 16.21 -0.15 32.90
N TYR A 21 15.88 -0.80 31.78
CA TYR A 21 15.65 -0.14 30.49
C TYR A 21 14.18 0.19 30.21
N GLY A 22 13.26 -0.09 31.15
CA GLY A 22 11.83 0.18 31.01
C GLY A 22 11.08 -0.77 30.07
N VAL A 23 11.68 -1.90 29.71
CA VAL A 23 11.09 -2.94 28.85
C VAL A 23 10.51 -4.10 29.67
N GLY A 24 10.90 -4.22 30.94
CA GLY A 24 10.52 -5.31 31.82
C GLY A 24 9.16 -5.17 32.53
N PRO A 25 8.79 -6.17 33.36
CA PRO A 25 7.53 -6.18 34.11
C PRO A 25 7.44 -5.01 35.10
N GLN A 26 6.26 -4.39 35.21
CA GLN A 26 5.98 -3.28 36.14
C GLN A 26 5.10 -3.73 37.31
N ASP A 27 5.41 -4.88 37.89
CA ASP A 27 4.64 -5.51 38.98
C ASP A 27 4.99 -4.96 40.39
N GLY A 28 5.93 -4.01 40.48
CA GLY A 28 6.42 -3.44 41.74
C GLY A 28 7.33 -4.38 42.55
N HIS A 29 7.80 -5.50 41.98
CA HIS A 29 8.61 -6.48 42.71
C HIS A 29 9.89 -5.88 43.30
N VAL A 30 10.57 -4.97 42.59
CA VAL A 30 11.80 -4.30 43.07
C VAL A 30 11.53 -3.41 44.29
N ASP A 31 10.33 -2.84 44.38
CA ASP A 31 9.90 -2.02 45.50
C ASP A 31 9.51 -2.89 46.70
N ALA A 32 9.02 -4.10 46.49
CA ALA A 32 8.70 -5.05 47.56
C ALA A 32 9.91 -5.88 48.04
N CYS A 33 10.85 -6.21 47.15
CA CYS A 33 11.93 -7.16 47.40
C CYS A 33 13.29 -6.46 47.61
N GLY A 34 13.77 -6.44 48.85
CA GLY A 34 15.04 -5.82 49.21
C GLY A 34 16.27 -6.42 48.52
N GLU A 35 16.30 -7.75 48.31
CA GLU A 35 17.41 -8.42 47.62
C GLU A 35 17.50 -8.01 46.14
N CYS A 36 16.35 -7.99 45.44
CA CYS A 36 16.29 -7.53 44.04
C CYS A 36 16.67 -6.06 43.92
N ARG A 37 16.30 -5.21 44.89
CA ARG A 37 16.73 -3.81 44.94
C ARG A 37 18.24 -3.65 45.09
N VAL A 38 18.86 -4.43 45.98
CA VAL A 38 20.33 -4.42 46.16
C VAL A 38 21.05 -4.92 44.90
N ARG A 39 20.53 -5.97 44.25
CA ARG A 39 21.07 -6.46 42.96
C ARG A 39 20.97 -5.41 41.86
N LEU A 40 19.81 -4.75 41.74
CA LEU A 40 19.61 -3.67 40.77
C LEU A 40 20.58 -2.51 41.00
N ALA A 41 20.78 -2.10 42.26
CA ALA A 41 21.73 -1.03 42.60
C ALA A 41 23.18 -1.40 42.21
N LYS A 42 23.59 -2.66 42.35
CA LYS A 42 24.91 -3.13 41.87
C LYS A 42 25.04 -3.06 40.36
N ILE A 43 24.00 -3.45 39.62
CA ILE A 43 23.98 -3.35 38.15
C ILE A 43 24.07 -1.89 37.71
N GLN A 44 23.31 -0.99 38.36
CA GLN A 44 23.36 0.46 38.11
C GLN A 44 24.75 1.03 38.39
N ALA A 45 25.34 0.75 39.55
CA ALA A 45 26.69 1.23 39.88
C ALA A 45 27.75 0.77 38.88
N ARG A 46 27.64 -0.47 38.38
CA ARG A 46 28.54 -0.99 37.33
C ARG A 46 28.35 -0.26 36.01
N ARG A 47 27.11 0.01 35.62
CA ARG A 47 26.77 0.78 34.42
C ARG A 47 27.32 2.21 34.53
N ASP A 48 27.15 2.85 35.67
CA ASP A 48 27.66 4.20 35.91
C ASP A 48 29.19 4.21 35.83
N ALA A 49 29.88 3.25 36.44
CA ALA A 49 31.33 3.13 36.32
C ALA A 49 31.80 2.99 34.86
N VAL A 50 31.05 2.28 34.01
CA VAL A 50 31.36 2.17 32.57
C VAL A 50 31.07 3.48 31.83
N ASN A 51 29.92 4.10 32.08
CA ASN A 51 29.50 5.33 31.40
C ASN A 51 30.39 6.53 31.76
N PHE A 52 30.81 6.64 33.03
CA PHE A 52 31.69 7.71 33.48
C PHE A 52 33.17 7.42 33.23
N GLY A 53 33.56 6.14 33.09
CA GLY A 53 34.93 5.73 32.77
C GLY A 53 35.29 5.84 31.29
N SER A 54 34.30 5.91 30.39
CA SER A 54 34.48 6.10 28.95
C SER A 54 34.43 7.59 28.58
N GLY A 55 35.29 8.37 29.23
CA GLY A 55 35.49 9.81 28.98
C GLY A 55 36.16 10.09 27.63
N ASP A 56 35.57 9.60 26.54
CA ASP A 56 35.82 10.19 25.23
C ASP A 56 35.11 11.54 25.27
N GLU A 57 35.87 12.61 25.51
CA GLU A 57 35.36 13.97 25.51
C GLU A 57 34.68 14.22 24.16
N ILE A 58 33.35 14.12 24.14
CA ILE A 58 32.58 14.35 22.93
C ILE A 58 32.84 15.79 22.51
N GLY A 59 33.61 15.96 21.43
CA GLY A 59 34.05 17.27 20.97
C GLY A 59 32.87 18.22 20.76
N HIS A 60 33.04 19.47 21.18
CA HIS A 60 32.01 20.50 21.02
C HIS A 60 31.56 20.67 19.56
N GLU A 61 32.46 20.41 18.59
CA GLU A 61 32.14 20.41 17.17
C GLU A 61 31.13 19.32 16.79
N PHE A 62 31.28 18.11 17.33
CA PHE A 62 30.33 17.02 17.10
C PHE A 62 28.93 17.37 17.64
N LEU A 63 28.86 17.94 18.85
CA LEU A 63 27.58 18.37 19.45
C LEU A 63 26.95 19.53 18.67
N ALA A 64 27.76 20.48 18.19
CA ALA A 64 27.29 21.57 17.34
C ALA A 64 26.73 21.05 16.01
N GLU A 65 27.42 20.09 15.39
CA GLU A 65 26.98 19.47 14.15
C GLU A 65 25.71 18.63 14.35
N GLN A 66 25.62 17.86 15.43
CA GLN A 66 24.42 17.13 15.81
C GLN A 66 23.23 18.08 15.98
N ARG A 67 23.43 19.21 16.66
CA ARG A 67 22.40 20.23 16.86
C ARG A 67 21.93 20.85 15.55
N ARG A 68 22.86 21.18 14.63
CA ARG A 68 22.52 21.66 13.28
C ARG A 68 21.69 20.64 12.51
N ARG A 69 22.06 19.36 12.56
CA ARG A 69 21.30 18.27 11.90
C ARG A 69 19.89 18.12 12.45
N ILE A 70 19.71 18.24 13.77
CA ILE A 70 18.39 18.21 14.40
C ILE A 70 17.55 19.39 13.92
N TYR A 71 18.09 20.61 13.92
CA TYR A 71 17.36 21.78 13.41
C TYR A 71 17.06 21.69 11.92
N ALA A 72 17.99 21.19 11.10
CA ALA A 72 17.76 20.98 9.68
C ALA A 72 16.60 20.00 9.43
N ARG A 73 16.51 18.92 10.24
CA ARG A 73 15.39 17.97 10.16
C ARG A 73 14.06 18.59 10.59
N MET A 74 14.05 19.41 11.64
CA MET A 74 12.84 20.11 12.09
C MET A 74 12.40 21.22 11.13
N ALA A 75 13.33 21.83 10.41
CA ALA A 75 13.06 22.88 9.43
C ALA A 75 12.53 22.33 8.09
N GLN A 76 12.68 21.03 7.82
CA GLN A 76 12.09 20.44 6.63
C GLN A 76 10.56 20.41 6.78
N PRO A 77 9.81 21.00 5.84
CA PRO A 77 8.36 20.90 5.85
C PRO A 77 8.00 19.43 5.74
N VAL A 78 7.27 18.97 6.75
CA VAL A 78 6.82 17.60 6.89
C VAL A 78 6.10 17.15 5.61
N ARG A 79 6.71 16.19 4.89
CA ARG A 79 6.23 15.63 3.62
C ARG A 79 4.88 14.90 3.74
N TRP A 80 4.34 14.70 4.95
CA TRP A 80 3.06 14.03 5.14
C TRP A 80 1.89 14.75 4.46
N TRP A 81 1.94 16.08 4.34
CA TRP A 81 0.93 16.82 3.58
C TRP A 81 0.99 16.49 2.08
N GLN A 82 2.20 16.32 1.53
CA GLN A 82 2.39 15.92 0.14
C GLN A 82 1.97 14.46 -0.08
N GLU A 83 2.30 13.56 0.85
CA GLU A 83 1.88 12.16 0.79
C GLU A 83 0.36 11.99 0.91
N MET A 84 -0.29 12.74 1.81
CA MET A 84 -1.76 12.73 1.93
C MET A 84 -2.44 13.34 0.70
N ALA A 85 -1.88 14.41 0.13
CA ALA A 85 -2.41 14.98 -1.11
C ALA A 85 -2.37 13.95 -2.23
N VAL A 86 -1.21 13.35 -2.49
CA VAL A 86 -1.06 12.32 -3.55
C VAL A 86 -2.02 11.16 -3.32
N ARG A 87 -2.15 10.66 -2.08
CA ARG A 87 -3.01 9.52 -1.76
C ARG A 87 -4.52 9.82 -1.88
N ARG A 88 -4.95 11.08 -1.75
CA ARG A 88 -6.35 11.47 -1.98
C ARG A 88 -6.68 11.48 -3.48
N TRP A 89 -5.75 11.95 -4.31
CA TRP A 89 -5.96 12.07 -5.75
C TRP A 89 -5.75 10.76 -6.53
N THR A 90 -5.02 9.78 -5.97
CA THR A 90 -4.79 8.48 -6.65
C THR A 90 -6.10 7.72 -6.90
N SER A 91 -7.04 7.74 -5.96
CA SER A 91 -8.34 7.07 -6.12
C SER A 91 -9.19 7.69 -7.24
N ALA A 92 -9.20 9.03 -7.31
CA ALA A 92 -9.91 9.77 -8.36
C ALA A 92 -9.30 9.52 -9.74
N LEU A 93 -7.96 9.54 -9.84
CA LEU A 93 -7.25 9.25 -11.10
C LEU A 93 -7.47 7.81 -11.57
N ALA A 94 -7.41 6.83 -10.66
CA ALA A 94 -7.65 5.43 -11.03
C ALA A 94 -9.07 5.21 -11.56
N THR A 95 -10.07 5.81 -10.91
CA THR A 95 -11.47 5.72 -11.34
C THR A 95 -11.69 6.42 -12.69
N GLY A 96 -11.14 7.62 -12.86
CA GLY A 96 -11.19 8.34 -14.14
C GLY A 96 -10.52 7.58 -15.28
N GLY A 97 -9.38 6.93 -15.01
CA GLY A 97 -8.68 6.09 -15.97
C GLY A 97 -9.50 4.86 -16.40
N LEU A 98 -10.16 4.18 -15.45
CA LEU A 98 -11.04 3.05 -15.74
C LEU A 98 -12.26 3.47 -16.57
N LEU A 99 -12.89 4.59 -16.24
CA LEU A 99 -14.02 5.13 -17.01
C LEU A 99 -13.60 5.52 -18.43
N ALA A 100 -12.46 6.20 -18.59
CA ALA A 100 -11.94 6.57 -19.90
C ALA A 100 -11.60 5.32 -20.74
N ALA A 101 -10.95 4.32 -20.16
CA ALA A 101 -10.64 3.06 -20.83
C ALA A 101 -11.93 2.31 -21.23
N GLY A 102 -12.93 2.26 -20.36
CA GLY A 102 -14.23 1.68 -20.65
C GLY A 102 -14.97 2.41 -21.77
N MET A 103 -14.89 3.74 -21.81
CA MET A 103 -15.51 4.56 -22.86
C MET A 103 -14.82 4.37 -24.22
N LEU A 104 -13.49 4.33 -24.25
CA LEU A 104 -12.72 4.03 -25.45
C LEU A 104 -13.00 2.60 -25.95
N TYR A 105 -13.09 1.63 -25.04
CA TYR A 105 -13.46 0.26 -25.38
C TYR A 105 -14.88 0.19 -25.96
N TYR A 106 -15.83 0.85 -25.31
CA TYR A 106 -17.21 0.91 -25.76
C TYR A 106 -17.33 1.54 -27.15
N GLU A 107 -16.66 2.67 -27.42
CA GLU A 107 -16.67 3.29 -28.74
C GLU A 107 -16.05 2.39 -29.81
N SER A 108 -15.01 1.63 -29.47
CA SER A 108 -14.38 0.68 -30.39
C SER A 108 -15.31 -0.47 -30.79
N VAL A 109 -16.16 -0.93 -29.86
CA VAL A 109 -17.11 -2.03 -30.08
C VAL A 109 -18.40 -1.54 -30.72
N GLN A 110 -18.86 -0.33 -30.37
CA GLN A 110 -20.11 0.26 -30.83
C GLN A 110 -20.00 1.04 -32.12
N ARG A 111 -18.81 1.30 -32.67
CA ARG A 111 -18.74 1.66 -34.10
C ARG A 111 -19.16 0.40 -34.87
N PRO A 112 -20.40 0.31 -35.37
CA PRO A 112 -20.67 -0.70 -36.37
C PRO A 112 -19.70 -0.33 -37.49
N ARG A 113 -18.96 -1.30 -38.03
CA ARG A 113 -18.49 -1.12 -39.40
C ARG A 113 -19.74 -0.74 -40.16
N ARG A 114 -19.91 0.56 -40.51
CA ARG A 114 -20.89 0.94 -41.52
C ARG A 114 -20.52 0.00 -42.66
N PRO A 115 -21.39 -0.96 -43.06
CA PRO A 115 -21.15 -1.60 -44.32
C PRO A 115 -21.14 -0.42 -45.28
N VAL A 116 -19.98 -0.14 -45.85
CA VAL A 116 -19.89 0.72 -47.02
C VAL A 116 -20.54 -0.13 -48.10
N ASN A 117 -21.87 -0.18 -48.06
CA ASN A 117 -22.70 -0.58 -49.17
C ASN A 117 -22.62 0.61 -50.12
N GLU A 118 -21.44 0.79 -50.73
CA GLU A 118 -21.34 1.41 -52.04
C GLU A 118 -22.05 0.46 -53.01
N VAL A 119 -23.38 0.40 -52.91
CA VAL A 119 -24.20 -0.15 -53.98
C VAL A 119 -24.00 0.81 -55.13
N THR A 120 -23.10 0.43 -56.01
CA THR A 120 -22.83 1.18 -57.23
C THR A 120 -24.11 1.20 -58.06
N ASP A 121 -24.41 2.32 -58.73
CA ASP A 121 -25.61 2.44 -59.57
C ASP A 121 -25.71 1.31 -60.61
N ALA A 122 -24.58 0.70 -60.99
CA ALA A 122 -24.53 -0.50 -61.83
C ALA A 122 -25.19 -1.73 -61.17
N GLN A 123 -24.97 -1.95 -59.87
CA GLN A 123 -25.62 -3.03 -59.11
C GLN A 123 -27.13 -2.76 -58.96
N LEU A 124 -27.51 -1.50 -58.72
CA LEU A 124 -28.92 -1.12 -58.61
C LEU A 124 -29.66 -1.31 -59.94
N ALA A 125 -29.04 -0.92 -61.07
CA ALA A 125 -29.61 -1.13 -62.40
C ALA A 125 -29.74 -2.62 -62.74
N GLN A 126 -28.79 -3.44 -62.30
CA GLN A 126 -28.84 -4.88 -62.49
C GLN A 126 -29.97 -5.52 -61.68
N GLU A 127 -30.18 -5.13 -60.42
CA GLU A 127 -31.30 -5.58 -59.58
C GLU A 127 -32.66 -5.18 -60.16
N VAL A 128 -32.80 -3.96 -60.65
CA VAL A 128 -34.06 -3.50 -61.27
C VAL A 128 -34.32 -4.27 -62.57
N SER A 129 -33.27 -4.57 -63.35
CA SER A 129 -33.40 -5.35 -64.58
C SER A 129 -33.80 -6.81 -64.33
N SER A 130 -33.31 -7.43 -63.25
CA SER A 130 -33.66 -8.81 -62.89
C SER A 130 -35.08 -8.89 -62.35
N MET A 131 -35.55 -7.92 -61.56
CA MET A 131 -36.95 -7.83 -61.12
C MET A 131 -37.93 -7.64 -62.27
N ALA A 132 -37.52 -6.95 -63.35
CA ALA A 132 -38.36 -6.79 -64.53
C ALA A 132 -38.45 -8.06 -65.40
N GLN A 133 -37.47 -8.97 -65.28
CA GLN A 133 -37.40 -10.21 -66.06
C GLN A 133 -38.11 -11.37 -65.38
N ASP A 134 -38.28 -11.33 -64.05
CA ASP A 134 -38.89 -12.40 -63.26
C ASP A 134 -40.12 -11.89 -62.47
N PRO A 135 -41.31 -11.82 -63.08
CA PRO A 135 -42.50 -11.24 -62.45
C PRO A 135 -43.16 -12.12 -61.37
N GLU A 136 -42.65 -13.33 -61.12
CA GLU A 136 -43.16 -14.20 -60.05
C GLU A 136 -42.18 -14.24 -58.88
N PRO A 137 -42.42 -13.46 -57.80
CA PRO A 137 -41.63 -13.61 -56.58
C PRO A 137 -41.86 -15.00 -56.01
N ALA A 138 -40.78 -15.78 -55.85
CA ALA A 138 -40.84 -17.06 -55.16
C ALA A 138 -41.49 -16.87 -53.77
N PRO A 139 -42.63 -17.53 -53.49
CA PRO A 139 -43.38 -17.29 -52.27
C PRO A 139 -42.59 -17.73 -51.05
N THR A 140 -42.40 -16.78 -50.12
CA THR A 140 -42.17 -16.95 -48.67
C THR A 140 -41.82 -18.37 -48.19
N ALA A 141 -40.61 -18.83 -48.48
CA ALA A 141 -40.05 -20.04 -47.88
C ALA A 141 -39.95 -20.02 -46.33
N PRO A 142 -39.84 -18.88 -45.60
CA PRO A 142 -39.66 -18.95 -44.15
C PRO A 142 -40.96 -19.15 -43.36
N LEU A 143 -42.14 -19.17 -44.00
CA LEU A 143 -43.42 -19.43 -43.29
C LEU A 143 -43.73 -20.91 -43.11
N GLN A 144 -43.16 -21.82 -43.92
CA GLN A 144 -43.41 -23.26 -43.79
C GLN A 144 -42.71 -23.88 -42.57
N ALA A 145 -41.59 -23.31 -42.14
CA ALA A 145 -40.86 -23.76 -40.94
C ALA A 145 -41.60 -23.46 -39.60
N LEU A 146 -42.71 -22.71 -39.63
CA LEU A 146 -43.54 -22.41 -38.46
C LEU A 146 -44.67 -23.42 -38.23
N PHE A 147 -44.91 -24.36 -39.16
CA PHE A 147 -46.06 -25.28 -39.13
C PHE A 147 -45.69 -26.77 -39.21
N GLU A 148 -44.40 -27.12 -39.31
CA GLU A 148 -43.93 -28.51 -39.17
C GLU A 148 -43.54 -28.77 -37.71
N GLU A 149 -44.48 -29.30 -36.93
CA GLU A 149 -44.26 -30.04 -35.66
C GLU A 149 -44.24 -31.55 -35.91
#